data_AF-A0AAD5Y6K3-F1
#
_entry.id   AF-A0AAD5Y6K3-F1
#
_cell.length_a   1.000
_cell.length_b   1.000
_cell.length_c   1.000
_cell.angle_alpha   90.00
_cell.angle_beta   90.00
_cell.angle_gamma   90.00
#
_symmetry.space_group_name_H-M   'P 1'
#
loop_
_entity.id
_entity.type
_entity.pdbx_description
1 polymer ?
#
loop_
_entity_poly.entity_id
_entity_poly.type
_entity_poly.pdbx_seq_one_letter_code
_entity_poly.pdbx_strand_id
1 'polypeptide(L)'
;MKKIFFESMTINPKVICSAPGKVLICGGYLVLDQAYNGIVCALDSRFHVELEEVPTTFETIDLEIVSPQFTDGLWIYKFDLKNGHLSTTGNNTFLQTVLNHALKYISAKQTLRPSNIKITVNADNDFYSQLEYLKDRNLPATLNSLKDIPKFNAANCSISKVHKTGLGSSAALVAALVSALLLHFGIASVSGNKIKEQSLQIIEQLAQCNYFLIRLPLSSARENWKRVRH
;
A
#
# COMPACT_ATOMS: atom_id res chain seq x y z
N MET A 1 -36.53 -3.06 19.17
CA MET A 1 -36.02 -3.77 17.99
C MET A 1 -35.25 -2.78 17.12
N LYS A 2 -33.91 -2.85 17.10
CA LYS A 2 -33.10 -2.01 16.21
C LYS A 2 -33.31 -2.53 14.78
N LYS A 3 -33.96 -1.75 13.92
CA LYS A 3 -34.04 -2.01 12.48
C LYS A 3 -32.61 -2.10 11.95
N ILE A 4 -32.22 -3.28 11.49
CA ILE A 4 -30.99 -3.49 10.73
C ILE A 4 -31.29 -2.89 9.35
N PHE A 5 -30.84 -1.65 9.13
CA PHE A 5 -30.81 -1.07 7.81
C PHE A 5 -29.73 -1.79 7.02
N PHE A 6 -30.11 -2.57 6.01
CA PHE A 6 -29.20 -2.97 4.96
C PHE A 6 -28.98 -1.75 4.07
N GLU A 7 -28.02 -0.91 4.45
CA GLU A 7 -27.55 0.17 3.61
C GLU A 7 -26.97 -0.44 2.34
N SER A 8 -27.43 0.02 1.17
CA SER A 8 -26.93 -0.45 -0.11
C SER A 8 -25.42 -0.23 -0.19
N MET A 9 -24.67 -1.33 -0.31
CA MET A 9 -23.22 -1.35 -0.46
C MET A 9 -22.80 -0.39 -1.59
N THR A 10 -22.19 0.73 -1.24
CA THR A 10 -21.71 1.71 -2.22
C THR A 10 -20.31 1.31 -2.61
N ILE A 11 -20.20 0.41 -3.59
CA ILE A 11 -18.90 0.03 -4.16
C ILE A 11 -18.52 1.09 -5.19
N ASN A 12 -17.32 1.66 -5.05
CA ASN A 12 -16.79 2.59 -6.05
C ASN A 12 -16.06 1.78 -7.13
N PRO A 13 -16.58 1.71 -8.37
CA PRO A 13 -16.03 0.82 -9.41
C PRO A 13 -14.60 1.20 -9.81
N LYS A 14 -14.21 2.46 -9.57
CA LYS A 14 -12.87 2.97 -9.80
C LYS A 14 -12.47 3.96 -8.72
N VAL A 15 -11.30 3.76 -8.12
CA VAL A 15 -10.73 4.61 -7.07
C VAL A 15 -9.28 4.90 -7.39
N ILE A 16 -8.89 6.18 -7.32
CA ILE A 16 -7.49 6.59 -7.44
C ILE A 16 -7.10 7.27 -6.14
N CYS A 17 -6.06 6.75 -5.49
CA CYS A 17 -5.51 7.30 -4.25
C CYS A 17 -4.02 7.56 -4.42
N SER A 18 -3.53 8.59 -3.74
CA SER A 18 -2.09 8.79 -3.64
C SER A 18 -1.66 9.26 -2.27
N ALA A 19 -0.47 8.83 -1.88
CA ALA A 19 0.12 9.15 -0.58
C ALA A 19 1.56 9.66 -0.76
N PRO A 20 1.96 10.71 -0.02
CA PRO A 20 3.27 11.32 -0.15
C PRO A 20 4.37 10.43 0.46
N GLY A 21 5.58 10.57 -0.07
CA GLY A 21 6.79 10.10 0.56
C GLY A 21 7.11 10.89 1.82
N LYS A 22 8.11 10.42 2.58
CA LYS A 22 8.58 11.08 3.79
C LYS A 22 10.09 11.04 3.91
N VAL A 23 10.66 12.10 4.49
CA VAL A 23 12.09 12.20 4.80
C VAL A 23 12.26 12.62 6.26
N LEU A 24 13.16 11.91 6.96
CA LEU A 24 13.62 12.32 8.28
C LEU A 24 14.68 13.40 8.10
N ILE A 25 14.39 14.63 8.53
CA ILE A 25 15.31 15.77 8.43
C ILE A 25 16.28 15.78 9.61
N CYS A 26 15.79 15.51 10.82
CA CYS A 26 16.58 15.53 12.06
C CYS A 26 16.16 14.41 13.01
N GLY A 27 17.07 13.98 13.89
CA GLY A 27 16.80 12.93 14.88
C GLY A 27 17.06 11.50 14.40
N GLY A 28 17.94 11.34 13.40
CA GLY A 28 18.41 10.02 12.94
C GLY A 28 19.00 9.24 14.12
N TYR A 29 18.49 8.02 14.35
CA TYR A 29 18.81 7.13 15.48
C TYR A 29 18.46 7.65 16.88
N LEU A 30 18.47 8.97 17.12
CA LEU A 30 18.07 9.56 18.40
C LEU A 30 16.60 9.30 18.71
N VAL A 31 15.74 9.24 17.69
CA VAL A 31 14.31 8.91 17.85
C VAL A 31 14.03 7.49 18.39
N LEU A 32 15.06 6.65 18.54
CA LEU A 32 14.94 5.36 19.22
C LEU A 32 14.88 5.52 20.75
N ASP A 33 15.37 6.63 21.28
CA ASP A 33 15.27 7.01 22.68
C ASP A 33 14.10 8.00 22.86
N GLN A 34 13.20 7.71 23.80
CA GLN A 34 11.99 8.48 24.07
C GLN A 34 12.29 9.94 24.49
N ALA A 35 13.51 10.22 24.96
CA ALA A 35 13.92 11.57 25.31
C ALA A 35 14.10 12.50 24.09
N TYR A 36 14.22 11.96 22.88
CA TYR A 36 14.53 12.74 21.68
C TYR A 36 13.45 12.63 20.60
N ASN A 37 13.13 13.78 20.00
CA ASN A 37 12.17 13.88 18.92
C ASN A 37 12.88 13.89 17.55
N GLY A 38 12.25 13.27 16.56
CA GLY A 38 12.63 13.41 15.16
C GLY A 38 11.74 14.40 14.42
N ILE A 39 12.28 15.05 13.40
CA ILE A 39 11.49 15.90 12.49
C ILE A 39 11.38 15.20 11.15
N VAL A 40 10.14 14.93 10.73
CA VAL A 40 9.83 14.29 9.45
C VAL A 40 9.05 15.28 8.59
N CYS A 41 9.41 15.37 7.31
CA CYS A 41 8.68 16.16 6.32
C CYS A 41 8.08 15.24 5.26
N ALA A 42 6.84 15.54 4.86
CA ALA A 42 6.21 14.92 3.71
C ALA A 42 6.75 15.55 2.42
N LEU A 43 6.83 14.75 1.36
CA LEU A 43 7.32 15.21 0.05
C LEU A 43 6.18 15.33 -0.96
N ASP A 44 6.44 16.08 -2.03
CA ASP A 44 5.55 16.15 -3.18
C ASP A 44 5.52 14.84 -3.98
N SER A 45 6.60 14.06 -3.95
CA SER A 45 6.69 12.73 -4.56
C SER A 45 5.70 11.77 -3.91
N ARG A 46 4.90 11.10 -4.73
CA ARG A 46 3.76 10.26 -4.31
C ARG A 46 3.82 8.84 -4.86
N PHE A 47 3.28 7.91 -4.08
CA PHE A 47 2.77 6.64 -4.59
C PHE A 47 1.32 6.84 -5.02
N HIS A 48 0.97 6.27 -6.16
CA HIS A 48 -0.35 6.30 -6.76
C HIS A 48 -0.87 4.87 -6.88
N VAL A 49 -2.09 4.66 -6.39
CA VAL A 49 -2.80 3.39 -6.45
C VAL A 49 -4.12 3.63 -7.15
N GLU A 50 -4.30 2.95 -8.27
CA GLU A 50 -5.54 2.91 -9.02
C GLU A 50 -6.17 1.53 -8.81
N LEU A 51 -7.38 1.51 -8.27
CA LEU A 51 -8.17 0.31 -8.04
C LEU A 51 -9.38 0.35 -8.97
N GLU A 52 -9.57 -0.71 -9.73
CA GLU A 52 -10.69 -0.89 -10.65
C GLU A 52 -11.35 -2.26 -10.41
N GLU A 53 -12.67 -2.27 -10.32
CA GLU A 53 -13.45 -3.49 -10.25
C GLU A 53 -13.73 -4.04 -11.65
N VAL A 54 -13.41 -5.30 -11.84
CA VAL A 54 -13.65 -6.06 -13.07
C VAL A 54 -14.78 -7.06 -12.79
N PRO A 55 -15.75 -7.23 -13.70
CA PRO A 55 -16.82 -8.21 -13.54
C PRO A 55 -16.25 -9.62 -13.28
N THR A 56 -16.78 -10.33 -12.28
CA THR A 56 -16.35 -11.68 -11.91
C THR A 56 -17.50 -12.69 -11.94
N THR A 57 -17.14 -13.96 -12.06
CA THR A 57 -18.05 -15.12 -12.01
C THR A 57 -17.81 -16.02 -10.79
N PHE A 58 -16.85 -15.69 -9.92
CA PHE A 58 -16.40 -16.56 -8.81
C PHE A 58 -17.04 -16.20 -7.45
N GLU A 59 -16.84 -17.07 -6.44
CA GLU A 59 -17.27 -16.85 -5.04
C GLU A 59 -16.21 -16.11 -4.17
N THR A 60 -15.05 -15.79 -4.71
CA THR A 60 -13.92 -15.15 -4.00
C THR A 60 -13.74 -13.69 -4.38
N ILE A 61 -12.94 -12.95 -3.59
CA ILE A 61 -12.36 -11.69 -4.06
C ILE A 61 -10.98 -11.98 -4.64
N ASP A 62 -10.87 -11.84 -5.95
CA ASP A 62 -9.60 -12.01 -6.67
C ASP A 62 -8.95 -10.63 -6.84
N LEU A 63 -7.66 -10.54 -6.50
CA LEU A 63 -6.89 -9.30 -6.47
C LEU A 63 -5.69 -9.45 -7.39
N GLU A 64 -5.67 -8.69 -8.47
CA GLU A 64 -4.54 -8.58 -9.38
C GLU A 64 -3.80 -7.26 -9.13
N ILE A 65 -2.58 -7.34 -8.59
CA ILE A 65 -1.75 -6.17 -8.35
C ILE A 65 -0.68 -6.08 -9.42
N VAL A 66 -0.64 -4.95 -10.12
CA VAL A 66 0.32 -4.67 -11.19
C VAL A 66 1.12 -3.43 -10.85
N SER A 67 2.45 -3.52 -10.95
CA SER A 67 3.38 -2.41 -10.85
C SER A 67 4.22 -2.36 -12.14
N PRO A 68 3.77 -1.59 -13.16
CA PRO A 68 4.39 -1.56 -14.49
C PRO A 68 5.88 -1.17 -14.49
N GLN A 69 6.35 -0.54 -13.42
CA GLN A 69 7.74 -0.12 -13.28
C GLN A 69 8.73 -1.28 -13.09
N PHE A 70 8.25 -2.50 -12.79
CA PHE A 70 9.10 -3.66 -12.49
C PHE A 70 8.83 -4.82 -13.43
N THR A 71 9.88 -5.59 -13.74
CA THR A 71 9.78 -6.77 -14.61
C THR A 71 9.01 -7.93 -13.96
N ASP A 72 9.00 -8.00 -12.63
CA ASP A 72 8.29 -8.98 -11.82
C ASP A 72 7.11 -8.35 -11.05
N GLY A 73 6.57 -7.26 -11.58
CA GLY A 73 5.56 -6.42 -10.95
C GLY A 73 4.12 -6.95 -11.00
N LEU A 74 3.88 -8.26 -11.10
CA LEU A 74 2.54 -8.86 -11.14
C LEU A 74 2.35 -9.81 -9.96
N TRP A 75 1.33 -9.57 -9.13
CA TRP A 75 0.99 -10.42 -7.99
C TRP A 75 -0.51 -10.68 -7.95
N ILE A 76 -0.89 -11.94 -7.80
CA ILE A 76 -2.28 -12.37 -7.77
C ILE A 76 -2.58 -12.98 -6.39
N TYR A 77 -3.66 -12.52 -5.78
CA TYR A 77 -4.14 -13.00 -4.48
C TYR A 77 -5.61 -13.37 -4.55
N LYS A 78 -6.04 -14.32 -3.72
CA LYS A 78 -7.45 -14.71 -3.60
C LYS A 78 -7.86 -14.69 -2.15
N PHE A 79 -8.86 -13.87 -1.85
CA PHE A 79 -9.43 -13.75 -0.51
C PHE A 79 -10.68 -14.61 -0.42
N ASP A 80 -10.60 -15.63 0.43
CA ASP A 80 -11.72 -16.51 0.76
C ASP A 80 -12.66 -15.79 1.72
N LEU A 81 -13.89 -15.51 1.25
CA LEU A 81 -14.92 -14.83 2.03
C LEU A 81 -15.43 -15.65 3.23
N LYS A 82 -15.35 -16.99 3.18
CA LYS A 82 -15.82 -17.88 4.25
C LYS A 82 -14.78 -17.98 5.36
N ASN A 83 -13.51 -18.15 4.97
CA ASN A 83 -12.42 -18.37 5.91
C ASN A 83 -11.71 -17.07 6.34
N GLY A 84 -11.97 -15.95 5.66
CA GLY A 84 -11.30 -14.67 5.90
C GLY A 84 -9.78 -14.75 5.69
N HIS A 85 -9.35 -15.59 4.75
CA HIS A 85 -7.94 -15.89 4.51
C HIS A 85 -7.52 -15.53 3.09
N LEU A 86 -6.36 -14.89 2.97
CA LEU A 86 -5.75 -14.54 1.69
C LEU A 86 -4.75 -15.61 1.25
N SER A 87 -5.11 -16.37 0.22
CA SER A 87 -4.20 -17.29 -0.48
C SER A 87 -3.42 -16.55 -1.58
N THR A 88 -2.20 -17.00 -1.86
CA THR A 88 -1.29 -16.37 -2.84
C THR A 88 -0.76 -17.42 -3.82
N THR A 89 -0.56 -17.00 -5.06
CA THR A 89 0.24 -17.74 -6.07
C THR A 89 1.62 -17.11 -6.29
N GLY A 90 2.00 -16.06 -5.55
CA GLY A 90 3.26 -15.32 -5.73
C GLY A 90 4.04 -14.97 -4.46
N ASN A 91 5.27 -14.48 -4.65
CA ASN A 91 6.33 -14.31 -3.62
C ASN A 91 6.37 -12.95 -2.89
N ASN A 92 5.26 -12.19 -2.83
CA ASN A 92 5.26 -10.87 -2.17
C ASN A 92 4.46 -10.90 -0.86
N THR A 93 5.15 -11.30 0.21
CA THR A 93 4.60 -11.39 1.58
C THR A 93 4.24 -10.02 2.16
N PHE A 94 4.91 -8.96 1.71
CA PHE A 94 4.61 -7.58 2.09
C PHE A 94 3.19 -7.20 1.68
N LEU A 95 2.87 -7.32 0.39
CA LEU A 95 1.53 -7.03 -0.13
C LEU A 95 0.49 -7.98 0.45
N GLN A 96 0.82 -9.28 0.56
CA GLN A 96 -0.07 -10.27 1.17
C GLN A 96 -0.50 -9.87 2.58
N THR A 97 0.44 -9.40 3.41
CA THR A 97 0.15 -8.98 4.79
C THR A 97 -0.80 -7.77 4.80
N VAL A 98 -0.52 -6.76 3.97
CA VAL A 98 -1.33 -5.55 3.87
C VAL A 98 -2.77 -5.87 3.45
N LEU A 99 -2.92 -6.65 2.38
CA LEU A 99 -4.21 -7.04 1.84
C LEU A 99 -5.00 -7.88 2.84
N ASN A 100 -4.37 -8.90 3.43
CA ASN A 100 -5.02 -9.81 4.37
C ASN A 100 -5.60 -9.04 5.57
N HIS A 101 -4.86 -8.08 6.10
CA HIS A 101 -5.30 -7.29 7.26
C HIS A 101 -6.35 -6.25 6.88
N ALA A 102 -6.17 -5.55 5.76
CA ALA A 102 -7.15 -4.58 5.28
C ALA A 102 -8.50 -5.26 4.98
N LEU A 103 -8.49 -6.38 4.27
CA LEU A 103 -9.71 -7.11 3.91
C LEU A 103 -10.39 -7.74 5.12
N LYS A 104 -9.64 -8.25 6.10
CA LYS A 104 -10.20 -8.70 7.39
C LYS A 104 -10.88 -7.56 8.16
N TYR A 105 -10.27 -6.37 8.16
CA TYR A 105 -10.87 -5.21 8.78
C TYR A 105 -12.18 -4.82 8.07
N ILE A 106 -12.18 -4.81 6.73
CA ILE A 106 -13.37 -4.50 5.93
C ILE A 106 -14.46 -5.56 6.17
N SER A 107 -14.12 -6.86 6.15
CA SER A 107 -15.07 -7.96 6.38
C SER A 107 -15.68 -7.94 7.78
N ALA A 108 -14.96 -7.39 8.77
CA ALA A 108 -15.47 -7.20 10.12
C ALA A 108 -16.44 -6.00 10.22
N LYS A 109 -16.40 -5.08 9.26
CA LYS A 109 -17.27 -3.89 9.22
C LYS A 109 -18.49 -4.07 8.32
N GLN A 110 -18.38 -4.89 7.29
CA GLN A 110 -19.47 -5.14 6.34
C GLN A 110 -19.36 -6.50 5.66
N THR A 111 -20.49 -6.96 5.11
CA THR A 111 -20.52 -8.15 4.26
C THR A 111 -19.84 -7.85 2.93
N LEU A 112 -18.78 -8.59 2.65
CA LEU A 112 -18.08 -8.56 1.37
C LEU A 112 -18.81 -9.41 0.34
N ARG A 113 -18.68 -9.03 -0.93
CA ARG A 113 -19.20 -9.78 -2.08
C ARG A 113 -18.05 -10.22 -2.97
N PRO A 114 -18.21 -11.33 -3.71
CA PRO A 114 -17.22 -11.71 -4.70
C PRO A 114 -17.04 -10.60 -5.73
N SER A 115 -15.79 -10.31 -6.06
CA SER A 115 -15.39 -9.27 -7.02
C SER A 115 -14.01 -9.61 -7.56
N ASN A 116 -13.68 -9.12 -8.76
CA ASN A 116 -12.31 -9.14 -9.24
C ASN A 116 -11.80 -7.70 -9.21
N ILE A 117 -10.66 -7.48 -8.58
CA ILE A 117 -10.14 -6.14 -8.32
C ILE A 117 -8.74 -6.06 -8.91
N LYS A 118 -8.59 -5.19 -9.91
CA LYS A 118 -7.29 -4.84 -10.48
C LYS A 118 -6.74 -3.61 -9.76
N ILE A 119 -5.52 -3.71 -9.27
CA ILE A 119 -4.83 -2.65 -8.54
C ILE A 119 -3.53 -2.32 -9.28
N THR A 120 -3.48 -1.14 -9.88
CA THR A 120 -2.25 -0.63 -10.51
C THR A 120 -1.51 0.27 -9.51
N VAL A 121 -0.23 -0.01 -9.29
CA VAL A 121 0.64 0.73 -8.37
C VAL A 121 1.74 1.41 -9.18
N ASN A 122 1.85 2.73 -9.04
CA ASN A 122 2.94 3.51 -9.62
C ASN A 122 3.56 4.43 -8.56
N ALA A 123 4.87 4.62 -8.61
CA ALA A 123 5.59 5.55 -7.77
C ALA A 123 6.25 6.63 -8.64
N ASP A 124 6.21 7.87 -8.19
CA ASP A 124 6.99 8.94 -8.80
C ASP A 124 8.48 8.56 -8.84
N ASN A 125 9.19 9.06 -9.86
CA ASN A 125 10.58 8.66 -10.15
C ASN A 125 11.53 8.89 -8.98
N ASP A 126 11.22 9.84 -8.07
CA ASP A 126 12.04 10.15 -6.90
C ASP A 126 12.17 8.99 -5.91
N PHE A 127 11.26 8.00 -5.93
CA PHE A 127 11.33 6.83 -5.04
C PHE A 127 12.42 5.82 -5.44
N TYR A 128 12.91 5.89 -6.68
CA TYR A 128 13.87 4.95 -7.24
C TYR A 128 15.04 5.67 -7.91
N SER A 129 16.23 5.08 -7.83
CA SER A 129 17.40 5.62 -8.54
C SER A 129 17.18 5.63 -10.05
N GLN A 130 17.38 6.78 -10.69
CA GLN A 130 17.29 6.95 -12.14
C GLN A 130 18.66 6.88 -12.84
N LEU A 131 19.71 6.49 -12.12
CA LEU A 131 21.08 6.53 -12.62
C LEU A 131 21.31 5.59 -13.81
N GLU A 132 20.72 4.39 -13.78
CA GLU A 132 20.82 3.43 -14.90
C GLU A 132 20.15 3.99 -16.16
N TYR A 133 18.94 4.55 -16.03
CA TYR A 133 18.23 5.18 -17.12
C TYR A 133 19.03 6.30 -17.81
N LEU A 134 19.69 7.15 -17.01
CA LEU A 134 20.53 8.24 -17.51
C LEU A 134 21.79 7.71 -18.18
N LYS A 135 22.46 6.70 -17.58
CA LYS A 135 23.66 6.07 -18.13
C LYS A 135 23.37 5.43 -19.49
N ASP A 136 22.28 4.69 -19.62
CA ASP A 136 21.89 4.03 -20.87
C ASP A 136 21.65 5.01 -22.03
N ARG A 137 21.33 6.27 -21.71
CA ARG A 137 21.08 7.35 -22.67
C ARG A 137 22.24 8.34 -22.79
N ASN A 138 23.38 8.08 -22.13
CA ASN A 138 24.52 8.99 -22.06
C ASN A 138 24.12 10.42 -21.59
N LEU A 139 23.14 10.51 -20.70
CA LEU A 139 22.69 11.77 -20.11
C LEU A 139 23.45 12.04 -18.80
N PRO A 140 23.81 13.31 -18.52
CA PRO A 140 24.50 13.65 -17.28
C PRO A 140 23.54 13.55 -16.08
N ALA A 141 24.07 13.18 -14.90
CA ALA A 141 23.30 13.08 -13.66
C ALA A 141 22.98 14.46 -13.06
N THR A 142 22.17 15.24 -13.77
CA THR A 142 21.77 16.61 -13.39
C THR A 142 20.27 16.71 -13.16
N LEU A 143 19.84 17.73 -12.41
CA LEU A 143 18.42 18.00 -12.19
C LEU A 143 17.65 18.24 -13.50
N ASN A 144 18.29 18.82 -14.52
CA ASN A 144 17.65 19.04 -15.81
C ASN A 144 17.37 17.71 -16.52
N SER A 145 18.36 16.82 -16.55
CA SER A 145 18.19 15.49 -17.14
C SER A 145 17.16 14.63 -16.40
N LEU A 146 17.00 14.82 -15.08
CA LEU A 146 15.96 14.16 -14.30
C LEU A 146 14.54 14.65 -14.63
N LYS A 147 14.37 15.94 -14.96
CA LYS A 147 13.07 16.53 -15.33
C LYS A 147 12.54 15.98 -16.65
N ASP A 148 13.44 15.59 -17.56
CA ASP A 148 13.09 15.05 -18.88
C ASP A 148 12.71 13.56 -18.83
N ILE A 149 12.89 12.90 -17.68
CA ILE A 149 12.52 11.50 -17.52
C ILE A 149 10.99 11.38 -17.51
N PRO A 150 10.39 10.50 -18.32
CA PRO A 150 8.96 10.23 -18.29
C PRO A 150 8.49 9.87 -16.89
N LYS A 151 7.29 10.32 -16.51
CA LYS A 151 6.68 9.92 -15.23
C LYS A 151 6.50 8.40 -15.16
N PHE A 152 6.62 7.85 -13.96
CA PHE A 152 6.49 6.42 -13.70
C PHE A 152 7.44 5.58 -14.56
N ASN A 153 8.67 6.07 -14.68
CA ASN A 153 9.69 5.45 -15.51
C ASN A 153 9.91 3.99 -15.11
N ALA A 154 10.11 3.13 -16.10
CA ALA A 154 10.42 1.73 -15.87
C ALA A 154 11.81 1.60 -15.24
N ALA A 155 11.91 0.85 -14.15
CA ALA A 155 13.17 0.57 -13.49
C ALA A 155 13.99 -0.52 -14.22
N ASN A 156 13.38 -1.21 -15.21
CA ASN A 156 13.98 -2.29 -16.01
C ASN A 156 14.63 -3.41 -15.17
N CYS A 157 14.19 -3.59 -13.93
CA CYS A 157 14.68 -4.60 -13.01
C CYS A 157 13.54 -5.14 -12.13
N SER A 158 13.86 -6.15 -11.33
CA SER A 158 12.92 -6.68 -10.34
C SER A 158 12.75 -5.73 -9.16
N ILE A 159 11.60 -5.78 -8.49
CA ILE A 159 11.32 -4.97 -7.28
C ILE A 159 12.35 -5.19 -6.16
N SER A 160 13.00 -6.36 -6.12
CA SER A 160 14.06 -6.70 -5.17
C SER A 160 15.40 -6.05 -5.50
N LYS A 161 15.64 -5.70 -6.77
CA LYS A 161 16.90 -5.13 -7.27
C LYS A 161 16.86 -3.61 -7.39
N VAL A 162 15.67 -3.01 -7.46
CA VAL A 162 15.56 -1.56 -7.59
C VAL A 162 16.21 -0.83 -6.41
N HIS A 163 17.03 0.16 -6.72
CA HIS A 163 17.63 1.03 -5.72
C HIS A 163 16.61 2.03 -5.20
N LYS A 164 16.18 1.85 -3.94
CA LYS A 164 15.28 2.77 -3.24
C LYS A 164 16.05 3.97 -2.70
N THR A 165 15.44 5.15 -2.77
CA THR A 165 16.05 6.43 -2.35
C THR A 165 15.83 6.79 -0.88
N GLY A 166 15.15 5.94 -0.11
CA GLY A 166 14.92 6.15 1.32
C GLY A 166 13.74 7.07 1.66
N LEU A 167 12.95 7.50 0.68
CA LEU A 167 11.78 8.39 0.86
C LEU A 167 10.54 7.73 1.51
N GLY A 168 10.72 6.59 2.18
CA GLY A 168 9.63 5.86 2.82
C GLY A 168 8.64 5.18 1.87
N SER A 169 9.11 4.65 0.74
CA SER A 169 8.29 4.01 -0.30
C SER A 169 7.25 3.00 0.24
N SER A 170 7.65 2.10 1.12
CA SER A 170 6.74 1.12 1.72
C SER A 170 5.61 1.76 2.53
N ALA A 171 5.87 2.87 3.24
CA ALA A 171 4.84 3.53 4.04
C ALA A 171 3.85 4.28 3.14
N ALA A 172 4.37 4.98 2.12
CA ALA A 172 3.54 5.66 1.11
C ALA A 172 2.65 4.66 0.35
N LEU A 173 3.22 3.53 -0.09
CA LEU A 173 2.47 2.45 -0.73
C LEU A 173 1.33 1.92 0.15
N VAL A 174 1.62 1.60 1.42
CA VAL A 174 0.61 1.07 2.34
C VAL A 174 -0.50 2.09 2.57
N ALA A 175 -0.16 3.37 2.77
CA ALA A 175 -1.13 4.43 2.96
C ALA A 175 -2.05 4.59 1.74
N ALA A 176 -1.49 4.63 0.52
CA ALA A 176 -2.26 4.74 -0.70
C ALA A 176 -3.14 3.50 -0.95
N LEU A 177 -2.60 2.30 -0.72
CA LEU A 177 -3.31 1.03 -0.94
C LEU A 177 -4.46 0.82 0.04
N VAL A 178 -4.22 1.06 1.33
CA VAL A 178 -5.27 0.98 2.37
C VAL A 178 -6.36 2.01 2.11
N SER A 179 -5.98 3.24 1.72
CA SER A 179 -6.95 4.28 1.33
C SER A 179 -7.84 3.81 0.18
N ALA A 180 -7.24 3.28 -0.89
CA ALA A 180 -7.96 2.80 -2.06
C ALA A 180 -8.95 1.68 -1.71
N LEU A 181 -8.53 0.70 -0.92
CA LEU A 181 -9.38 -0.40 -0.47
C LEU A 181 -10.54 0.10 0.40
N LEU A 182 -10.27 0.92 1.41
CA LEU A 182 -11.33 1.43 2.29
C LEU A 182 -12.34 2.32 1.55
N LEU A 183 -11.89 3.09 0.56
CA LEU A 183 -12.77 3.89 -0.30
C LEU A 183 -13.56 3.02 -1.28
N HIS A 184 -12.93 2.02 -1.89
CA HIS A 184 -13.58 1.11 -2.83
C HIS A 184 -14.74 0.36 -2.15
N PHE A 185 -14.50 -0.16 -0.95
CA PHE A 185 -15.52 -0.86 -0.17
C PHE A 185 -16.47 0.06 0.61
N GLY A 186 -16.36 1.39 0.50
CA GLY A 186 -17.28 2.33 1.15
C GLY A 186 -17.11 2.49 2.66
N ILE A 187 -16.01 1.98 3.24
CA ILE A 187 -15.66 2.17 4.66
C ILE A 187 -15.13 3.59 4.92
N ALA A 188 -14.43 4.15 3.94
CA ALA A 188 -13.97 5.52 3.94
C ALA A 188 -14.81 6.37 2.97
N SER A 189 -14.81 7.68 3.18
CA SER A 189 -15.48 8.62 2.26
C SER A 189 -14.63 9.85 2.00
N VAL A 190 -14.91 10.50 0.87
CA VAL A 190 -14.26 11.74 0.43
C VAL A 190 -15.20 12.93 0.54
N SER A 191 -14.62 14.13 0.63
CA SER A 191 -15.28 15.42 0.43
C SER A 191 -14.48 16.17 -0.63
N GLY A 192 -15.04 16.26 -1.84
CA GLY A 192 -14.29 16.67 -3.03
C GLY A 192 -13.11 15.73 -3.29
N ASN A 193 -11.90 16.28 -3.42
CA ASN A 193 -10.67 15.52 -3.67
C ASN A 193 -9.90 15.14 -2.39
N LYS A 194 -10.51 15.32 -1.21
CA LYS A 194 -9.88 15.04 0.08
C LYS A 194 -10.64 13.95 0.84
N ILE A 195 -9.90 13.07 1.50
CA ILE A 195 -10.48 12.08 2.42
C ILE A 195 -11.01 12.82 3.65
N LYS A 196 -12.23 12.47 4.11
CA LYS A 196 -12.79 13.07 5.33
C LYS A 196 -11.94 12.71 6.54
N GLU A 197 -11.85 13.62 7.52
CA GLU A 197 -10.99 13.47 8.70
C GLU A 197 -11.25 12.17 9.49
N GLN A 198 -12.51 11.79 9.68
CA GLN A 198 -12.88 10.53 10.33
C GLN A 198 -12.37 9.31 9.56
N SER A 199 -12.41 9.35 8.23
CA SER A 199 -11.87 8.29 7.37
C SER A 199 -10.34 8.29 7.37
N LEU A 200 -9.71 9.46 7.46
CA LEU A 200 -8.26 9.62 7.52
C LEU A 200 -7.69 8.95 8.76
N GLN A 201 -8.32 9.15 9.94
CA GLN A 201 -7.90 8.50 11.18
C GLN A 201 -7.89 6.96 11.07
N ILE A 202 -8.94 6.38 10.47
CA ILE A 202 -9.04 4.92 10.27
C ILE A 202 -7.94 4.44 9.32
N ILE A 203 -7.73 5.16 8.21
CA ILE A 203 -6.68 4.85 7.22
C ILE A 203 -5.30 4.87 7.87
N GLU A 204 -4.98 5.92 8.64
CA GLU A 204 -3.69 6.08 9.29
C GLU A 204 -3.44 4.97 10.31
N GLN A 205 -4.41 4.67 11.16
CA GLN A 205 -4.30 3.59 12.15
C GLN A 205 -4.10 2.23 11.46
N LEU A 206 -4.89 1.93 10.43
CA LEU A 206 -4.79 0.66 9.73
C LEU A 206 -3.48 0.55 8.93
N ALA A 207 -3.01 1.64 8.32
CA ALA A 207 -1.73 1.69 7.64
C ALA A 207 -0.55 1.50 8.62
N GLN A 208 -0.59 2.12 9.79
CA GLN A 208 0.43 1.96 10.83
C GLN A 208 0.44 0.52 11.38
N CYS A 209 -0.72 -0.06 11.66
CA CYS A 209 -0.84 -1.46 12.08
C CYS A 209 -0.22 -2.39 11.03
N ASN A 210 -0.58 -2.23 9.76
CA ASN A 210 -0.01 -3.01 8.66
C ASN A 210 1.52 -2.86 8.59
N TYR A 211 2.02 -1.63 8.71
CA TYR A 211 3.45 -1.37 8.69
C TYR A 211 4.20 -2.05 9.85
N PHE A 212 3.59 -2.06 11.04
CA PHE A 212 4.13 -2.76 12.20
C PHE A 212 4.18 -4.28 11.96
N LEU A 213 3.09 -4.87 11.48
CA LEU A 213 2.96 -6.31 11.25
C LEU A 213 3.94 -6.85 10.21
N ILE A 214 4.19 -6.09 9.15
CA ILE A 214 5.19 -6.40 8.13
C ILE A 214 6.60 -6.49 8.72
N ARG A 215 6.89 -5.71 9.76
CA ARG A 215 8.20 -5.66 10.43
C ARG A 215 8.35 -6.67 11.55
N LEU A 216 7.29 -7.37 11.96
CA LEU A 216 7.39 -8.43 12.95
C LEU A 216 8.04 -9.66 12.32
N PRO A 217 9.07 -10.26 12.95
CA PRO A 217 9.54 -11.58 12.55
C PRO A 217 8.40 -12.57 12.82
N LEU A 218 7.75 -13.06 11.76
CA LEU A 218 6.67 -14.04 11.88
C LEU A 218 7.11 -15.35 12.58
N SER A 219 8.42 -15.58 12.71
CA SER A 219 9.02 -16.68 13.48
C SER A 219 9.14 -16.41 14.99
N SER A 220 9.39 -15.18 15.44
CA SER A 220 9.66 -14.90 16.87
C SER A 220 8.39 -14.61 17.69
N ALA A 221 7.29 -14.20 17.04
CA ALA A 221 6.04 -13.92 17.74
C ALA A 221 5.41 -15.17 18.38
N ARG A 222 5.62 -16.36 17.80
CA ARG A 222 5.18 -17.64 18.38
C ARG A 222 6.06 -18.14 19.52
N GLU A 223 7.36 -17.85 19.51
CA GLU A 223 8.27 -18.26 20.59
C GLU A 223 8.22 -17.32 21.80
N ASN A 224 8.08 -16.01 21.56
CA ASN A 224 8.03 -15.03 22.66
C ASN A 224 6.75 -15.15 23.50
N TRP A 225 5.62 -15.58 22.92
CA TRP A 225 4.39 -15.81 23.70
C TRP A 225 4.48 -17.03 24.65
N LYS A 226 5.42 -17.95 24.41
CA LYS A 226 5.68 -19.07 25.33
C LYS A 226 6.58 -18.68 26.50
N ARG A 227 7.43 -17.66 26.37
CA ARG A 227 8.31 -17.18 27.45
C ARG A 227 7.62 -16.26 28.47
N VAL A 228 6.49 -15.64 28.11
CA VAL A 228 5.72 -14.77 29.02
C VAL A 228 4.73 -15.58 29.89
N ARG A 229 4.68 -16.91 29.71
CA ARG A 229 3.84 -17.82 30.50
C ARG A 229 4.62 -18.78 31.41
N HIS A 230 5.83 -18.39 31.82
CA HIS A 230 6.55 -19.03 32.92
C HIS A 230 7.07 -17.98 33.90
#